data_AF-A0A177A2Q7-F1
#
_entry.id   AF-A0A177A2Q7-F1
#
_cell.length_a   1.000
_cell.length_b   1.000
_cell.length_c   1.000
_cell.angle_alpha   90.00
_cell.angle_beta   90.00
_cell.angle_gamma   90.00
#
_symmetry.space_group_name_H-M   'P 1'
#
loop_
_entity.id
_entity.type
_entity.pdbx_description
1 polymer ?
#
loop_
_entity_poly.entity_id
_entity_poly.type
_entity_poly.pdbx_seq_one_letter_code
_entity_poly.pdbx_strand_id
1 'polypeptide(L)'
;MDAMKLPAKQFGCPKNSILVGHDSSVAKFTSIQKAISSLPDDDTAFIIVVLSGNYTEQLNVTRKAPITIIGQTRTPLEQSENTVFAPNINASFTGSGPTGFPVPVGTPFGNTDSRVYNINFRNIATEIGAGHLWRSGYQDTVYVGKLGNAYFYGNEIAGQTDFLYKFGTAWLERSNLTLRRCGGGIIAWLGTNTTFANQYGCYVSNSLINAANSSSDCWKMLSR
;
A
#
# COMPACT_ATOMS: atom_id res chain seq x y z
N MET A 1 6.66 -14.00 -14.64
CA MET A 1 5.74 -14.56 -13.63
C MET A 1 4.35 -14.13 -14.03
N ASP A 2 3.50 -15.10 -14.36
CA ASP A 2 2.15 -14.82 -14.87
C ASP A 2 1.30 -14.18 -13.77
N ALA A 3 0.67 -13.05 -14.10
CA ALA A 3 -0.36 -12.48 -13.26
C ALA A 3 -1.47 -13.52 -13.07
N MET A 4 -1.93 -13.66 -11.83
CA MET A 4 -3.01 -14.55 -11.46
C MET A 4 -4.29 -14.13 -12.19
N LYS A 5 -4.50 -14.64 -13.41
CA LYS A 5 -5.75 -14.53 -14.15
C LYS A 5 -6.77 -15.36 -13.38
N LEU A 6 -7.63 -14.71 -12.62
CA LEU A 6 -8.85 -15.38 -12.14
C LEU A 6 -9.75 -15.59 -13.38
N PRO A 7 -9.99 -16.83 -13.83
CA PRO A 7 -10.80 -17.07 -15.01
C PRO A 7 -12.25 -16.68 -14.71
N ALA A 8 -12.83 -15.90 -15.62
CA ALA A 8 -14.23 -15.54 -15.62
C ALA A 8 -15.10 -16.78 -15.94
N LYS A 9 -15.34 -17.62 -14.93
CA LYS A 9 -16.42 -18.61 -14.87
C LYS A 9 -16.49 -19.18 -13.46
N GLN A 10 -17.39 -18.66 -12.63
CA GLN A 10 -17.93 -19.25 -11.39
C GLN A 10 -17.13 -20.43 -10.78
N PHE A 11 -16.04 -20.15 -10.07
CA PHE A 11 -15.33 -21.12 -9.22
C PHE A 11 -15.37 -20.63 -7.78
N GLY A 12 -15.73 -21.52 -6.86
CA GLY A 12 -15.66 -21.24 -5.42
C GLY A 12 -14.27 -20.71 -5.04
N CYS A 13 -14.23 -19.79 -4.09
CA CYS A 13 -12.97 -19.20 -3.66
C CYS A 13 -11.99 -20.32 -3.19
N PRO A 14 -10.67 -20.17 -3.39
CA PRO A 14 -9.70 -21.20 -3.02
C PRO A 14 -9.84 -21.62 -1.56
N LYS A 15 -9.37 -22.83 -1.19
CA LYS A 15 -9.36 -23.26 0.21
C LYS A 15 -8.69 -22.19 1.10
N ASN A 16 -9.23 -21.99 2.30
CA ASN A 16 -8.84 -20.93 3.24
C ASN A 16 -9.13 -19.50 2.75
N SER A 17 -10.13 -19.33 1.90
CA SER A 17 -10.63 -18.02 1.51
C SER A 17 -11.74 -17.50 2.44
N ILE A 18 -11.70 -16.22 2.77
CA ILE A 18 -12.78 -15.49 3.41
C ILE A 18 -13.26 -14.40 2.45
N LEU A 19 -14.58 -14.33 2.21
CA LEU A 19 -15.18 -13.32 1.36
C LEU A 19 -15.68 -12.13 2.20
N VAL A 20 -15.37 -10.92 1.75
CA VAL A 20 -15.73 -9.64 2.37
C VAL A 20 -16.54 -8.79 1.38
N GLY A 21 -17.66 -8.19 1.81
CA GLY A 21 -18.57 -7.43 0.95
C GLY A 21 -19.69 -6.78 1.75
N HIS A 22 -20.08 -5.54 1.42
CA HIS A 22 -21.20 -4.85 2.08
C HIS A 22 -22.55 -5.49 1.74
N ASP A 23 -22.83 -5.67 0.45
CA ASP A 23 -24.16 -6.05 -0.06
C ASP A 23 -24.15 -7.46 -0.65
N SER A 24 -23.55 -8.42 0.07
CA SER A 24 -23.44 -9.80 -0.38
C SER A 24 -23.88 -10.78 0.71
N SER A 25 -24.93 -11.53 0.41
CA SER A 25 -25.45 -12.59 1.29
C SER A 25 -24.48 -13.76 1.47
N VAL A 26 -23.46 -13.87 0.61
CA VAL A 26 -22.41 -14.89 0.68
C VAL A 26 -21.12 -14.38 1.33
N ALA A 27 -20.99 -13.06 1.57
CA ALA A 27 -19.85 -12.51 2.28
C ALA A 27 -19.96 -12.77 3.78
N LYS A 28 -18.86 -13.26 4.38
CA LYS A 28 -18.81 -13.54 5.82
C LYS A 28 -18.67 -12.26 6.65
N PHE A 29 -18.06 -11.22 6.07
CA PHE A 29 -17.81 -9.95 6.74
C PHE A 29 -18.11 -8.77 5.82
N THR A 30 -18.49 -7.65 6.40
CA THR A 30 -18.65 -6.36 5.72
C THR A 30 -17.42 -5.43 5.90
N SER A 31 -16.43 -5.85 6.69
CA SER A 31 -15.19 -5.12 6.98
C SER A 31 -13.98 -6.03 6.73
N ILE A 32 -12.95 -5.50 6.06
CA ILE A 32 -11.69 -6.21 5.80
C ILE A 32 -10.95 -6.40 7.12
N GLN A 33 -10.93 -5.39 8.00
CA GLN A 33 -10.28 -5.53 9.30
C GLN A 33 -10.92 -6.63 10.15
N LYS A 34 -12.25 -6.77 10.15
CA LYS A 34 -12.93 -7.87 10.86
C LYS A 34 -12.55 -9.24 10.28
N ALA A 35 -12.39 -9.34 8.96
CA ALA A 35 -11.92 -10.57 8.34
C ALA A 35 -10.48 -10.91 8.75
N ILE A 36 -9.57 -9.92 8.77
CA ILE A 36 -8.19 -10.08 9.25
C ILE A 36 -8.17 -10.56 10.71
N SER A 37 -8.94 -9.92 11.58
CA SER A 37 -9.02 -10.26 13.02
C SER A 37 -9.68 -11.61 13.29
N SER A 38 -10.37 -12.20 12.31
CA SER A 38 -11.00 -13.53 12.44
C SER A 38 -10.06 -14.70 12.15
N LEU A 39 -8.89 -14.42 11.59
CA LEU A 39 -7.91 -15.45 11.24
C LEU A 39 -7.23 -15.98 12.51
N PRO A 40 -7.00 -17.31 12.61
CA PRO A 40 -6.21 -17.87 13.70
C PRO A 40 -4.76 -17.36 13.64
N ASP A 41 -4.16 -17.25 14.84
CA ASP A 41 -2.73 -16.97 15.01
C ASP A 41 -1.94 -18.28 15.03
N ASP A 42 -2.01 -18.99 13.91
CA ASP A 42 -1.27 -20.20 13.60
C ASP A 42 -0.43 -20.02 12.32
N ASP A 43 0.21 -21.09 11.87
CA ASP A 43 1.05 -21.08 10.67
C ASP A 43 0.26 -21.19 9.34
N THR A 44 -1.08 -21.19 9.39
CA THR A 44 -1.93 -21.43 8.22
C THR A 44 -2.00 -20.19 7.32
N ALA A 45 -1.80 -20.35 6.02
CA ALA A 45 -2.00 -19.28 5.05
C ALA A 45 -3.49 -19.06 4.73
N PHE A 46 -3.91 -17.79 4.62
CA PHE A 46 -5.29 -17.40 4.30
C PHE A 46 -5.37 -16.41 3.15
N ILE A 47 -6.50 -16.44 2.45
CA ILE A 47 -6.85 -15.51 1.40
C ILE A 47 -8.09 -14.71 1.83
N ILE A 48 -8.06 -13.39 1.72
CA ILE A 48 -9.23 -12.52 1.89
C ILE A 48 -9.59 -11.99 0.51
N VAL A 49 -10.78 -12.34 0.03
CA VAL A 49 -11.35 -11.82 -1.21
C VAL A 49 -12.28 -10.67 -0.86
N VAL A 50 -11.99 -9.48 -1.36
CA VAL A 50 -12.74 -8.26 -1.10
C VAL A 50 -13.57 -7.92 -2.32
N LEU A 51 -14.89 -7.98 -2.20
CA LEU A 51 -15.81 -7.57 -3.25
C LEU A 51 -15.69 -6.07 -3.53
N SER A 52 -16.15 -5.66 -4.72
CA SER A 52 -16.17 -4.26 -5.12
C SER A 52 -16.88 -3.38 -4.10
N GLY A 53 -16.26 -2.27 -3.69
CA GLY A 53 -16.87 -1.33 -2.75
C GLY A 53 -15.87 -0.40 -2.07
N ASN A 54 -16.39 0.64 -1.41
CA ASN A 54 -15.58 1.55 -0.60
C ASN A 54 -15.53 1.06 0.85
N TYR A 55 -14.32 0.91 1.39
CA TYR A 55 -14.06 0.40 2.73
C TYR A 55 -13.34 1.46 3.53
N THR A 56 -14.08 2.27 4.29
CA THR A 56 -13.48 3.34 5.12
C THR A 56 -12.99 2.76 6.45
N GLU A 57 -11.78 2.19 6.46
CA GLU A 57 -11.21 1.52 7.63
C GLU A 57 -9.68 1.49 7.65
N GLN A 58 -9.11 1.37 8.85
CA GLN A 58 -7.67 1.09 9.03
C GLN A 58 -7.43 -0.41 9.03
N LEU A 59 -6.47 -0.86 8.21
CA LEU A 59 -6.02 -2.24 8.20
C LEU A 59 -4.75 -2.42 9.04
N ASN A 60 -4.77 -3.41 9.92
CA ASN A 60 -3.65 -3.83 10.75
C ASN A 60 -3.51 -5.35 10.69
N VAL A 61 -2.37 -5.80 10.16
CA VAL A 61 -2.01 -7.22 10.05
C VAL A 61 -0.87 -7.50 11.01
N THR A 62 -1.18 -8.16 12.13
CA THR A 62 -0.20 -8.52 13.16
C THR A 62 0.14 -10.01 13.19
N ARG A 63 -0.67 -10.86 12.54
CA ARG A 63 -0.43 -12.30 12.45
C ARG A 63 0.86 -12.60 11.67
N LYS A 64 1.58 -13.65 12.08
CA LYS A 64 2.85 -14.04 11.46
C LYS A 64 2.66 -14.71 10.10
N ALA A 65 1.74 -15.67 10.02
CA ALA A 65 1.56 -16.49 8.83
C ALA A 65 1.03 -15.70 7.62
N PRO A 66 1.35 -16.15 6.39
CA PRO A 66 1.03 -15.41 5.17
C PRO A 66 -0.45 -15.08 5.04
N ILE A 67 -0.74 -13.85 4.61
CA ILE A 67 -2.08 -13.41 4.26
C ILE A 67 -2.06 -12.80 2.85
N THR A 68 -3.02 -13.17 2.03
CA THR A 68 -3.20 -12.59 0.70
C THR A 68 -4.55 -11.90 0.63
N ILE A 69 -4.58 -10.60 0.37
CA ILE A 69 -5.80 -9.81 0.20
C ILE A 69 -5.97 -9.48 -1.28
N ILE A 70 -7.10 -9.86 -1.88
CA ILE A 70 -7.37 -9.69 -3.31
C ILE A 70 -8.66 -8.89 -3.47
N GLY A 71 -8.57 -7.73 -4.11
CA GLY A 71 -9.74 -6.98 -4.55
C GLY A 71 -10.38 -7.59 -5.78
N GLN A 72 -11.70 -7.63 -5.81
CA GLN A 72 -12.47 -8.03 -6.98
C GLN A 72 -12.21 -7.05 -8.11
N THR A 73 -11.80 -7.57 -9.26
CA THR A 73 -11.66 -6.81 -10.50
C THR A 73 -11.97 -7.71 -11.68
N ARG A 74 -12.44 -7.12 -12.78
CA ARG A 74 -12.62 -7.82 -14.06
C ARG A 74 -11.34 -7.78 -14.90
N THR A 75 -10.39 -6.93 -14.53
CA THR A 75 -9.19 -6.60 -15.30
C THR A 75 -7.99 -6.55 -14.34
N PRO A 76 -7.45 -7.71 -13.92
CA PRO A 76 -6.44 -7.80 -12.86
C PRO A 76 -5.11 -7.10 -13.17
N LEU A 77 -4.89 -6.67 -14.42
CA LEU A 77 -3.71 -5.94 -14.86
C LEU A 77 -3.91 -4.43 -15.01
N GLU A 78 -5.16 -3.95 -14.93
CA GLU A 78 -5.51 -2.55 -15.15
C GLU A 78 -5.90 -1.90 -13.82
N GLN A 79 -4.99 -1.12 -13.21
CA GLN A 79 -5.25 -0.55 -11.88
C GLN A 79 -6.37 0.50 -11.90
N SER A 80 -6.63 1.15 -13.04
CA SER A 80 -7.71 2.13 -13.19
C SER A 80 -9.10 1.54 -12.91
N GLU A 81 -9.24 0.22 -13.06
CA GLU A 81 -10.49 -0.52 -12.88
C GLU A 81 -10.61 -1.16 -11.48
N ASN A 82 -9.65 -0.91 -10.58
CA ASN A 82 -9.78 -1.34 -9.19
C ASN A 82 -10.88 -0.53 -8.49
N THR A 83 -11.83 -1.22 -7.87
CA THR A 83 -13.01 -0.60 -7.24
C THR A 83 -13.01 -0.68 -5.71
N VAL A 84 -11.92 -1.15 -5.10
CA VAL A 84 -11.76 -1.25 -3.64
C VAL A 84 -10.92 -0.09 -3.13
N PHE A 85 -11.48 0.72 -2.22
CA PHE A 85 -10.80 1.90 -1.65
C PHE A 85 -10.69 1.80 -0.12
N ALA A 86 -9.46 1.89 0.42
CA ALA A 86 -9.19 1.82 1.86
C ALA A 86 -8.40 3.05 2.39
N PRO A 87 -9.05 4.01 3.08
CA PRO A 87 -8.43 5.18 3.67
C PRO A 87 -8.00 5.02 5.13
N ASN A 88 -6.87 5.63 5.51
CA ASN A 88 -6.38 5.66 6.89
C ASN A 88 -5.80 7.03 7.30
N ILE A 89 -5.91 7.40 8.58
CA ILE A 89 -5.34 8.63 9.17
C ILE A 89 -4.16 8.35 10.12
N ASN A 90 -4.11 7.17 10.74
CA ASN A 90 -3.17 6.82 11.81
C ASN A 90 -1.80 6.28 11.36
N ALA A 91 -1.60 5.94 10.09
CA ALA A 91 -0.28 5.52 9.56
C ALA A 91 0.79 6.64 9.67
N SER A 92 0.34 7.88 9.89
CA SER A 92 1.16 9.07 10.11
C SER A 92 2.02 9.01 11.38
N PHE A 93 1.59 8.30 12.44
CA PHE A 93 2.34 8.24 13.69
C PHE A 93 3.60 7.39 13.56
N THR A 94 3.53 6.14 13.10
CA THR A 94 4.75 5.29 12.94
C THR A 94 5.80 5.91 12.02
N GLY A 95 5.35 6.76 11.09
CA GLY A 95 6.16 7.57 10.20
C GLY A 95 6.50 8.99 10.72
N SER A 96 6.30 9.36 11.98
CA SER A 96 6.59 10.73 12.41
C SER A 96 8.08 10.97 12.69
N GLY A 97 8.59 12.12 12.25
CA GLY A 97 9.94 12.58 12.56
C GLY A 97 11.07 11.85 11.81
N PRO A 98 12.32 12.35 11.93
CA PRO A 98 13.46 11.84 11.17
C PRO A 98 13.90 10.44 11.62
N THR A 99 13.71 10.10 12.90
CA THR A 99 14.17 8.82 13.49
C THR A 99 13.08 7.74 13.53
N GLY A 100 11.82 8.13 13.28
CA GLY A 100 10.64 7.28 13.43
C GLY A 100 10.43 6.81 14.87
N PHE A 101 9.35 6.05 15.11
CA PHE A 101 9.17 5.41 16.41
C PHE A 101 10.29 4.39 16.68
N PRO A 102 10.83 4.34 17.91
CA PRO A 102 11.74 3.28 18.32
C PRO A 102 11.05 1.92 18.17
N VAL A 103 11.75 0.94 17.59
CA VAL A 103 11.32 -0.46 17.57
C VAL A 103 12.08 -1.14 18.71
N PRO A 104 11.41 -1.58 19.79
CA PRO A 104 12.08 -2.28 20.88
C PRO A 104 12.87 -3.49 20.39
N VAL A 105 14.00 -3.77 21.04
CA VAL A 105 14.80 -4.98 20.75
C VAL A 105 13.92 -6.21 20.95
N GLY A 106 13.95 -7.14 19.99
CA GLY A 106 13.14 -8.36 20.04
C GLY A 106 11.68 -8.18 19.64
N THR A 107 11.26 -6.99 19.18
CA THR A 107 9.95 -6.83 18.52
C THR A 107 9.86 -7.84 17.37
N PRO A 108 8.92 -8.80 17.41
CA PRO A 108 8.81 -9.78 16.36
C PRO A 108 8.46 -9.06 15.06
N PHE A 109 9.07 -9.50 13.96
CA PHE A 109 8.52 -9.18 12.65
C PHE A 109 7.07 -9.61 12.63
N GLY A 110 6.20 -8.74 12.10
CA GLY A 110 4.77 -9.03 11.98
C GLY A 110 4.53 -10.12 10.95
N ASN A 111 3.80 -9.81 9.90
CA ASN A 111 3.58 -10.77 8.82
C ASN A 111 4.88 -11.04 8.04
N THR A 112 5.16 -12.32 7.76
CA THR A 112 6.36 -12.69 7.00
C THR A 112 6.20 -12.57 5.49
N ASP A 113 4.96 -12.55 4.99
CA ASP A 113 4.67 -12.65 3.56
C ASP A 113 3.24 -12.16 3.24
N SER A 114 2.99 -10.88 3.53
CA SER A 114 1.70 -10.25 3.26
C SER A 114 1.65 -9.80 1.81
N ARG A 115 0.56 -10.18 1.13
CA ARG A 115 0.34 -9.84 -0.27
C ARG A 115 -0.97 -9.10 -0.44
N VAL A 116 -0.95 -8.07 -1.27
CA VAL A 116 -2.16 -7.34 -1.65
C VAL A 116 -2.20 -7.19 -3.17
N TYR A 117 -3.35 -7.49 -3.75
CA TYR A 117 -3.59 -7.41 -5.19
C TYR A 117 -4.89 -6.65 -5.47
N ASN A 118 -4.87 -5.78 -6.49
CA ASN A 118 -6.06 -5.15 -7.04
C ASN A 118 -6.89 -4.33 -6.03
N ILE A 119 -6.21 -3.66 -5.10
CA ILE A 119 -6.82 -2.77 -4.10
C ILE A 119 -6.18 -1.39 -4.18
N ASN A 120 -7.00 -0.34 -4.11
CA ASN A 120 -6.54 1.03 -4.03
C ASN A 120 -6.50 1.49 -2.58
N PHE A 121 -5.31 1.86 -2.10
CA PHE A 121 -5.14 2.52 -0.80
C PHE A 121 -5.09 4.03 -1.01
N ARG A 122 -5.88 4.79 -0.25
CA ARG A 122 -5.92 6.26 -0.37
C ARG A 122 -6.08 6.93 0.97
N ASN A 123 -5.05 7.62 1.46
CA ASN A 123 -5.20 8.50 2.61
C ASN A 123 -5.96 9.78 2.21
N ILE A 124 -7.15 9.98 2.77
CA ILE A 124 -8.04 11.14 2.50
C ILE A 124 -7.98 12.22 3.58
N ALA A 125 -7.00 12.19 4.49
CA ALA A 125 -6.88 13.17 5.58
C ALA A 125 -6.84 14.63 5.09
N THR A 126 -6.46 14.87 3.83
CA THR A 126 -6.45 16.19 3.19
C THR A 126 -7.77 16.64 2.56
N GLU A 127 -8.75 15.75 2.44
CA GLU A 127 -10.06 16.06 1.81
C GLU A 127 -11.13 16.45 2.83
N ILE A 128 -10.90 16.20 4.13
CA ILE A 128 -11.90 16.39 5.20
C ILE A 128 -11.52 17.53 6.18
N GLY A 129 -10.35 18.20 6.05
CA GLY A 129 -9.92 19.21 7.01
C GLY A 129 -9.14 20.39 6.41
N ALA A 130 -9.76 21.56 6.37
CA ALA A 130 -9.07 22.84 6.18
C ALA A 130 -8.43 23.27 7.52
N GLY A 131 -7.09 23.31 7.59
CA GLY A 131 -6.39 23.83 8.77
C GLY A 131 -4.90 23.48 8.84
N HIS A 132 -4.05 24.32 8.22
CA HIS A 132 -2.67 24.67 8.61
C HIS A 132 -1.65 23.61 9.10
N LEU A 133 -1.79 22.32 8.72
CA LEU A 133 -0.76 21.30 8.91
C LEU A 133 -0.58 20.50 7.60
N TRP A 134 0.66 20.29 7.20
CA TRP A 134 1.12 19.94 5.85
C TRP A 134 0.73 18.49 5.43
N ARG A 135 -0.51 18.37 4.95
CA ARG A 135 -1.06 17.48 3.90
C ARG A 135 -0.60 16.01 3.79
N SER A 136 -1.13 15.13 4.64
CA SER A 136 -1.07 13.65 4.49
C SER A 136 -1.90 13.15 3.29
N GLY A 137 -1.29 12.35 2.42
CA GLY A 137 -1.84 11.92 1.11
C GLY A 137 -1.23 12.66 -0.10
N TYR A 138 -0.47 13.72 0.20
CA TYR A 138 0.46 14.41 -0.71
C TYR A 138 1.89 14.18 -0.26
N GLN A 139 2.15 14.26 1.05
CA GLN A 139 3.40 13.82 1.64
C GLN A 139 3.27 12.41 2.23
N ASP A 140 4.37 11.64 2.24
CA ASP A 140 4.50 10.39 3.01
C ASP A 140 3.46 9.30 2.62
N THR A 141 3.40 8.91 1.35
CA THR A 141 2.39 7.95 0.85
C THR A 141 2.71 6.50 1.20
N VAL A 142 3.97 6.07 1.00
CA VAL A 142 4.42 4.70 1.24
C VAL A 142 5.58 4.70 2.22
N TYR A 143 5.30 4.21 3.43
CA TYR A 143 6.31 3.99 4.47
C TYR A 143 6.86 2.58 4.41
N VAL A 144 8.19 2.43 4.39
CA VAL A 144 8.85 1.15 4.64
C VAL A 144 9.60 1.21 5.98
N GLY A 145 9.24 0.32 6.89
CA GLY A 145 9.79 0.28 8.25
C GLY A 145 11.22 -0.25 8.33
N LYS A 146 11.85 -0.05 9.49
CA LYS A 146 13.18 -0.62 9.80
C LYS A 146 13.17 -2.13 9.58
N LEU A 147 14.21 -2.62 8.91
CA LEU A 147 14.38 -4.04 8.53
C LEU A 147 13.33 -4.61 7.56
N GLY A 148 12.31 -3.82 7.18
CA GLY A 148 11.22 -4.27 6.32
C GLY A 148 11.66 -4.35 4.86
N ASN A 149 11.07 -5.27 4.11
CA ASN A 149 11.26 -5.38 2.67
C ASN A 149 9.89 -5.30 1.99
N ALA A 150 9.77 -4.43 0.99
CA ALA A 150 8.54 -4.25 0.21
C ALA A 150 8.84 -4.35 -1.28
N TYR A 151 8.00 -5.09 -1.99
CA TYR A 151 8.07 -5.25 -3.44
C TYR A 151 6.78 -4.76 -4.09
N PHE A 152 6.91 -3.81 -5.02
CA PHE A 152 5.82 -3.21 -5.77
C PHE A 152 6.02 -3.57 -7.25
N TYR A 153 5.08 -4.34 -7.81
CA TYR A 153 5.06 -4.67 -9.23
C TYR A 153 3.79 -4.17 -9.91
N GLY A 154 3.92 -3.39 -10.98
CA GLY A 154 2.74 -2.89 -11.68
C GLY A 154 1.82 -2.09 -10.77
N ASN A 155 2.36 -1.09 -10.04
CA ASN A 155 1.58 -0.22 -9.17
C ASN A 155 1.56 1.20 -9.73
N GLU A 156 0.47 1.93 -9.48
CA GLU A 156 0.43 3.39 -9.55
C GLU A 156 0.66 3.93 -8.13
N ILE A 157 1.75 4.68 -7.91
CA ILE A 157 2.05 5.30 -6.63
C ILE A 157 2.18 6.80 -6.85
N ALA A 158 1.32 7.57 -6.22
CA ALA A 158 1.21 9.00 -6.49
C ALA A 158 1.26 9.83 -5.22
N GLY A 159 2.05 10.91 -5.25
CA GLY A 159 2.22 11.87 -4.16
C GLY A 159 2.97 13.11 -4.63
N GLN A 160 3.27 14.03 -3.72
CA GLN A 160 3.99 15.29 -3.97
C GLN A 160 5.36 15.28 -3.29
N THR A 161 5.41 15.14 -1.97
CA THR A 161 6.65 15.29 -1.18
C THR A 161 7.01 13.98 -0.51
N ASP A 162 8.24 13.51 -0.66
CA ASP A 162 8.79 12.33 0.01
C ASP A 162 7.83 11.12 0.01
N PHE A 163 7.09 10.94 -1.08
CA PHE A 163 5.93 10.06 -1.05
C PHE A 163 6.30 8.58 -1.01
N LEU A 164 7.55 8.23 -1.30
CA LEU A 164 8.19 6.98 -0.90
C LEU A 164 9.20 7.30 0.20
N TYR A 165 9.03 6.69 1.38
CA TYR A 165 9.90 7.01 2.51
C TYR A 165 10.32 5.84 3.42
N LYS A 166 11.62 5.92 3.72
CA LYS A 166 12.43 5.43 4.86
C LYS A 166 12.56 3.92 5.13
N PHE A 167 13.04 3.60 6.33
CA PHE A 167 14.28 2.88 6.67
C PHE A 167 14.62 1.51 6.05
N GLY A 168 13.67 0.79 5.45
CA GLY A 168 13.87 -0.57 4.95
C GLY A 168 14.29 -0.65 3.48
N THR A 169 13.91 -1.73 2.82
CA THR A 169 14.09 -1.91 1.37
C THR A 169 12.76 -1.77 0.65
N ALA A 170 12.71 -0.95 -0.39
CA ALA A 170 11.63 -0.95 -1.37
C ALA A 170 12.19 -1.30 -2.75
N TRP A 171 11.55 -2.23 -3.45
CA TRP A 171 11.82 -2.48 -4.86
C TRP A 171 10.55 -2.23 -5.68
N LEU A 172 10.66 -1.35 -6.66
CA LEU A 172 9.58 -0.98 -7.56
C LEU A 172 9.95 -1.44 -8.97
N GLU A 173 9.13 -2.33 -9.51
CA GLU A 173 9.30 -2.92 -10.84
C GLU A 173 8.06 -2.62 -11.68
N ARG A 174 8.24 -2.17 -12.92
CA ARG A 174 7.12 -1.92 -13.86
C ARG A 174 5.99 -1.09 -13.26
N SER A 175 6.33 -0.17 -12.37
CA SER A 175 5.38 0.68 -11.66
C SER A 175 5.43 2.09 -12.23
N ASN A 176 4.41 2.88 -11.92
CA ASN A 176 4.35 4.28 -12.29
C ASN A 176 4.37 5.14 -11.02
N LEU A 177 5.34 6.06 -10.96
CA LEU A 177 5.52 7.02 -9.90
C LEU A 177 5.05 8.39 -10.37
N THR A 178 3.92 8.85 -9.84
CA THR A 178 3.23 10.03 -10.35
C THR A 178 3.36 11.21 -9.39
N LEU A 179 4.20 12.18 -9.75
CA LEU A 179 4.41 13.41 -8.99
C LEU A 179 3.23 14.37 -9.18
N ARG A 180 2.50 14.61 -8.10
CA ARG A 180 1.39 15.56 -8.03
C ARG A 180 1.94 16.94 -7.67
N ARG A 181 1.76 17.91 -8.58
CA ARG A 181 2.23 19.31 -8.44
C ARG A 181 3.77 19.44 -8.45
N CYS A 182 4.24 20.68 -8.33
CA CYS A 182 5.66 21.02 -8.48
C CYS A 182 6.34 21.25 -7.13
N GLY A 183 7.67 21.17 -7.11
CA GLY A 183 8.50 21.48 -5.94
C GLY A 183 8.52 20.42 -4.84
N GLY A 184 8.02 19.22 -5.12
CA GLY A 184 8.06 18.08 -4.20
C GLY A 184 9.23 17.13 -4.45
N GLY A 185 9.22 15.99 -3.78
CA GLY A 185 10.23 14.93 -3.82
C GLY A 185 9.57 13.56 -3.94
N ILE A 186 10.23 12.62 -4.63
CA ILE A 186 9.69 11.27 -4.83
C ILE A 186 10.12 10.36 -3.69
N ILE A 187 11.42 10.33 -3.40
CA ILE A 187 12.04 9.35 -2.50
C ILE A 187 12.84 10.10 -1.43
N ALA A 188 12.53 9.83 -0.15
CA ALA A 188 13.34 10.24 0.99
C ALA A 188 13.74 9.01 1.82
N TRP A 189 15.00 8.60 1.73
CA TRP A 189 15.47 7.34 2.31
C TRP A 189 16.60 7.54 3.31
N LEU A 190 16.36 7.17 4.56
CA LEU A 190 17.37 7.22 5.63
C LEU A 190 18.14 5.90 5.80
N GLY A 191 17.51 4.77 5.46
CA GLY A 191 18.04 3.44 5.78
C GLY A 191 17.97 3.11 7.28
N THR A 192 18.47 1.94 7.67
CA THR A 192 18.56 1.50 9.08
C THR A 192 20.02 1.23 9.41
N ASN A 193 20.49 1.65 10.59
CA ASN A 193 21.83 1.25 11.05
C ASN A 193 21.82 -0.25 11.41
N THR A 194 22.73 -1.02 10.82
CA THR A 194 22.77 -2.48 10.95
C THR A 194 24.16 -2.98 11.27
N THR A 195 24.21 -4.17 11.88
CA THR A 195 25.44 -4.93 12.10
C THR A 195 25.90 -5.71 10.86
N PHE A 196 25.05 -5.80 9.84
CA PHE A 196 25.34 -6.42 8.54
C PHE A 196 25.44 -5.37 7.43
N ALA A 197 25.97 -5.77 6.28
CA ALA A 197 26.08 -4.92 5.09
C ALA A 197 24.71 -4.33 4.72
N ASN A 198 24.61 -3.01 4.80
CA ASN A 198 23.35 -2.31 4.64
C ASN A 198 22.97 -2.22 3.16
N GLN A 199 21.91 -2.96 2.78
CA GLN A 199 21.31 -2.92 1.44
C GLN A 199 19.95 -2.18 1.46
N TYR A 200 19.65 -1.44 2.53
CA TYR A 200 18.41 -0.68 2.62
C TYR A 200 18.44 0.51 1.67
N GLY A 201 17.43 0.56 0.82
CA GLY A 201 17.30 1.55 -0.24
C GLY A 201 15.95 1.46 -0.91
N CYS A 202 15.64 2.45 -1.73
CA CYS A 202 14.52 2.41 -2.66
C CYS A 202 15.08 2.22 -4.06
N TYR A 203 14.75 1.08 -4.67
CA TYR A 203 15.21 0.66 -5.99
C TYR A 203 14.05 0.78 -6.97
N VAL A 204 14.24 1.52 -8.05
CA VAL A 204 13.23 1.74 -9.09
C VAL A 204 13.77 1.19 -10.41
N SER A 205 13.13 0.15 -10.92
CA SER A 205 13.55 -0.60 -12.11
C SER A 205 12.38 -0.76 -13.08
N ASN A 206 12.66 -0.64 -14.39
CA ASN A 206 11.68 -0.77 -15.48
C ASN A 206 10.38 0.00 -15.24
N SER A 207 10.44 1.12 -14.53
CA SER A 207 9.29 1.87 -14.03
C SER A 207 9.26 3.25 -14.67
N LEU A 208 8.10 3.88 -14.67
CA LEU A 208 7.91 5.23 -15.18
C LEU A 208 7.85 6.24 -14.04
N ILE A 209 8.44 7.41 -14.25
CA ILE A 209 8.35 8.55 -13.33
C ILE A 209 7.73 9.69 -14.12
N ASN A 210 6.52 10.09 -13.74
CA ASN A 210 5.70 11.01 -14.50
C ASN A 210 5.20 12.17 -13.63
N ALA A 211 4.99 13.33 -14.25
CA ALA A 211 4.16 14.37 -13.66
C ALA A 211 2.68 14.01 -13.84
N ALA A 212 1.84 14.26 -12.83
CA ALA A 212 0.40 14.06 -12.94
C ALA A 212 -0.19 15.04 -13.97
N ASN A 213 -0.88 14.53 -15.00
CA ASN A 213 -1.47 15.35 -16.10
C ASN A 213 -2.52 16.38 -15.66
N SER A 214 -2.91 16.45 -14.39
CA SER A 214 -3.84 17.45 -13.84
C SER A 214 -3.16 18.62 -13.11
N SER A 215 -1.82 18.75 -13.14
CA SER A 215 -1.14 19.94 -12.60
C SER A 215 -0.81 20.93 -13.72
N SER A 216 -1.74 21.84 -13.98
CA SER A 216 -1.59 23.00 -14.89
C SER A 216 -0.42 23.94 -14.57
N ASP A 217 0.40 23.65 -13.55
CA ASP A 217 1.46 24.53 -13.05
C ASP A 217 2.89 24.05 -13.35
N CYS A 218 3.12 22.80 -13.77
CA CYS A 218 4.50 22.29 -13.95
C CYS A 218 5.17 22.64 -15.29
N TRP A 219 4.39 22.96 -16.32
CA TRP A 219 4.94 23.32 -17.63
C TRP A 219 5.57 24.73 -17.69
N LYS A 220 5.33 25.60 -16.70
CA LYS A 220 5.82 26.99 -16.71
C LYS A 220 7.26 27.17 -16.20
N MET A 221 7.90 26.14 -15.65
CA MET A 221 9.28 26.25 -15.11
C MET A 221 10.39 25.70 -16.04
N LEU A 222 10.05 24.98 -17.11
CA LEU A 222 11.03 24.42 -18.07
C LEU A 222 11.20 25.28 -19.34
N SER A 223 10.69 26.51 -19.35
CA SER A 223 10.78 27.45 -20.47
C SER A 223 11.51 28.76 -20.14
N ARG A 224 12.53 28.70 -19.28
CA ARG A 224 13.48 29.81 -19.11
C ARG A 224 14.90 29.31 -19.34
#